data_AF-A0A953YFN7-F1
#
_entry.id   AF-A0A953YFN7-F1
#
_cell.length_a   1.000
_cell.length_b   1.000
_cell.length_c   1.000
_cell.angle_alpha   90.00
_cell.angle_beta   90.00
_cell.angle_gamma   90.00
#
_symmetry.space_group_name_H-M   'P 1'
#
loop_
_entity.id
_entity.type
_entity.pdbx_description
1 polymer ?
#
loop_
_entity_poly.entity_id
_entity_poly.type
_entity_poly.pdbx_seq_one_letter_code
_entity_poly.pdbx_strand_id
1 'polypeptide(L)'
;MSMGATKKARWASSWRSGCAVAALGLALAAAPVGAVLAAGQGAGAQQGGGHGAAGKGMSGQKGKGSDQMTHGKGGKSLSDIFREVTGEEDDSDRPSWAGTPGGKDGAGGGKPSIASSKRGDLFGDLWVILRDSNGVPILTPEGFVQPLDANGDPIPLDAEGAPVDESLVVEVELGRLNVGRAPTQVLDRRADEVVALLNSATDIALDPAGRLVLTVDGVAQTIDSPLENLAIYVALMTTGSIPDVSDLPGDAFDFMVDGQFTIKDVEAAAAFLAAATDKSSAFTSDEIAYINAFLDINTKKVGDVVYTDMNFSTFTYDRSTTFDGVTAVVLIEQADGSFKPTEVDIYEAVFADVNATASGSLDAFTQAADDARLVIDYLHEYAVPVSQ
;
A
#
# COMPACT_ATOMS: atom_id res chain seq x y z
N MET A 1 53.75 -18.83 -19.48
CA MET A 1 53.91 -17.40 -19.13
C MET A 1 52.54 -16.75 -19.35
N SER A 2 51.75 -16.58 -18.29
CA SER A 2 51.65 -15.35 -17.47
C SER A 2 50.54 -14.45 -18.02
N MET A 3 49.32 -14.50 -17.45
CA MET A 3 48.74 -13.52 -16.48
C MET A 3 48.62 -12.10 -17.07
N GLY A 4 47.51 -11.37 -16.93
CA GLY A 4 46.22 -11.52 -16.22
C GLY A 4 45.44 -10.20 -16.41
N ALA A 5 44.44 -9.77 -15.64
CA ALA A 5 43.48 -10.43 -14.76
C ALA A 5 42.31 -9.44 -14.54
N THR A 6 41.06 -9.92 -14.49
CA THR A 6 39.88 -9.12 -14.16
C THR A 6 39.86 -8.71 -12.68
N LYS A 7 39.26 -7.55 -12.36
CA LYS A 7 38.87 -7.16 -11.00
C LYS A 7 37.38 -6.89 -10.92
N LYS A 8 36.61 -7.87 -10.45
CA LYS A 8 35.42 -7.65 -9.62
C LYS A 8 35.75 -8.24 -8.24
N ALA A 9 35.58 -7.45 -7.19
CA ALA A 9 35.67 -7.89 -5.79
C ALA A 9 34.22 -8.01 -5.28
N ARG A 10 33.78 -9.23 -4.94
CA ARG A 10 33.76 -9.78 -3.56
C ARG A 10 32.83 -8.98 -2.63
N TRP A 11 31.67 -9.57 -2.34
CA TRP A 11 31.38 -10.09 -1.00
C TRP A 11 30.60 -11.41 -1.15
N ALA A 12 31.13 -12.48 -0.59
CA ALA A 12 30.52 -13.80 -0.52
C ALA A 12 31.15 -14.51 0.68
N SER A 13 30.42 -14.59 1.79
CA SER A 13 30.84 -15.26 3.01
C SER A 13 30.03 -16.54 3.18
N SER A 14 30.71 -17.65 2.96
CA SER A 14 30.24 -19.02 3.09
C SER A 14 29.41 -19.31 4.34
N TRP A 15 28.28 -19.99 4.16
CA TRP A 15 27.84 -21.04 5.08
C TRP A 15 28.12 -22.42 4.47
N ARG A 16 28.52 -23.35 5.33
CA ARG A 16 28.86 -24.73 4.98
C ARG A 16 27.92 -25.65 5.75
N SER A 17 27.23 -26.53 5.04
CA SER A 17 26.41 -27.58 5.62
C SER A 17 27.24 -28.47 6.57
N GLY A 18 26.63 -28.85 7.69
CA GLY A 18 27.19 -29.80 8.65
C GLY A 18 26.10 -30.71 9.21
N CYS A 19 25.67 -31.71 8.43
CA CYS A 19 24.71 -32.71 8.91
C CYS A 19 25.32 -33.56 10.04
N ALA A 20 24.60 -33.69 11.16
CA ALA A 20 24.83 -34.74 12.15
C ALA A 20 23.48 -35.33 12.58
N VAL A 21 23.19 -36.55 12.10
CA VAL A 21 21.99 -37.30 12.47
C VAL A 21 22.18 -37.94 13.83
N ALA A 22 21.25 -37.69 14.77
CA ALA A 22 21.09 -38.47 15.99
C ALA A 22 19.60 -38.67 16.28
N ALA A 23 19.06 -39.84 15.91
CA ALA A 23 17.68 -40.18 16.16
C ALA A 23 17.51 -40.84 17.54
N LEU A 24 16.60 -40.31 18.36
CA LEU A 24 15.86 -41.10 19.34
C LEU A 24 14.49 -40.46 19.55
N GLY A 25 13.42 -41.17 19.21
CA GLY A 25 12.07 -40.61 19.21
C GLY A 25 11.32 -40.79 20.53
N LEU A 26 10.35 -39.92 20.77
CA LEU A 26 9.14 -40.26 21.49
C LEU A 26 7.95 -39.58 20.81
N ALA A 27 6.97 -40.37 20.37
CA ALA A 27 5.78 -39.84 19.70
C ALA A 27 4.75 -39.36 20.73
N LEU A 28 4.20 -38.16 20.51
CA LEU A 28 2.91 -37.79 21.07
C LEU A 28 2.13 -37.00 20.01
N ALA A 29 1.06 -37.61 19.49
CA ALA A 29 0.18 -36.96 18.53
C ALA A 29 -0.81 -36.05 19.28
N ALA A 30 -0.93 -34.80 18.85
CA ALA A 30 -1.96 -33.88 19.32
C ALA A 30 -2.41 -32.95 18.18
N ALA A 31 -3.63 -33.19 17.71
CA ALA A 31 -4.45 -32.30 16.90
C ALA A 31 -5.92 -32.74 17.06
N PRO A 32 -6.93 -31.90 16.76
CA PRO A 32 -6.96 -30.45 16.73
C PRO A 32 -8.03 -29.88 17.70
N VAL A 33 -8.09 -28.55 17.88
CA VAL A 33 -9.33 -27.88 18.35
C VAL A 33 -9.50 -26.56 17.60
N GLY A 34 -10.62 -26.45 16.88
CA GLY A 34 -11.19 -25.18 16.47
C GLY A 34 -12.60 -25.02 17.05
N ALA A 35 -13.25 -23.92 16.64
CA ALA A 35 -14.64 -23.54 16.90
C ALA A 35 -15.02 -23.03 18.30
N VAL A 36 -15.64 -21.84 18.31
CA VAL A 36 -16.96 -21.65 18.96
C VAL A 36 -17.88 -20.90 17.98
N LEU A 37 -18.83 -21.63 17.39
CA LEU A 37 -20.07 -21.05 16.85
C LEU A 37 -21.14 -21.14 17.94
N ALA A 38 -21.89 -20.07 18.17
CA ALA A 38 -23.02 -20.08 19.09
C ALA A 38 -24.32 -20.46 18.35
N ALA A 39 -24.96 -21.56 18.77
CA ALA A 39 -26.22 -22.04 18.19
C ALA A 39 -27.42 -21.71 19.10
N GLY A 40 -28.50 -21.18 18.52
CA GLY A 40 -29.83 -21.08 19.14
C GLY A 40 -30.80 -22.12 18.57
N GLN A 41 -31.56 -22.80 19.44
CA GLN A 41 -32.41 -23.95 19.06
C GLN A 41 -33.92 -23.61 18.95
N GLY A 42 -34.67 -24.41 18.17
CA GLY A 42 -36.14 -24.53 18.20
C GLY A 42 -36.81 -24.33 16.83
N ALA A 43 -37.11 -25.33 15.98
CA ALA A 43 -37.98 -26.52 16.12
C ALA A 43 -39.51 -26.24 16.03
N GLY A 44 -40.21 -26.76 14.99
CA GLY A 44 -41.69 -26.86 15.00
C GLY A 44 -42.49 -26.88 13.67
N ALA A 45 -42.62 -28.06 13.02
CA ALA A 45 -43.78 -28.60 12.28
C ALA A 45 -44.78 -27.75 11.42
N GLN A 46 -44.74 -27.95 10.08
CA GLN A 46 -45.74 -28.60 9.18
C GLN A 46 -47.27 -28.25 9.15
N GLN A 47 -47.84 -28.30 7.92
CA GLN A 47 -49.26 -28.25 7.46
C GLN A 47 -49.95 -26.85 7.43
N GLY A 48 -50.84 -26.50 6.47
CA GLY A 48 -51.24 -27.16 5.21
C GLY A 48 -52.61 -26.68 4.65
N GLY A 49 -52.69 -26.30 3.36
CA GLY A 49 -53.93 -25.95 2.61
C GLY A 49 -54.51 -24.54 2.85
N GLY A 50 -55.29 -23.91 1.96
CA GLY A 50 -55.69 -24.23 0.57
C GLY A 50 -56.86 -23.35 0.05
N HIS A 51 -56.86 -23.00 -1.25
CA HIS A 51 -57.87 -22.16 -1.98
C HIS A 51 -58.00 -20.68 -1.51
N GLY A 52 -58.40 -19.66 -2.28
CA GLY A 52 -58.82 -19.45 -3.69
C GLY A 52 -59.53 -18.06 -3.81
N ALA A 53 -59.89 -17.46 -4.96
CA ALA A 53 -59.63 -17.71 -6.39
C ALA A 53 -60.14 -16.48 -7.24
N ALA A 54 -59.68 -16.33 -8.50
CA ALA A 54 -60.11 -15.34 -9.52
C ALA A 54 -59.79 -13.83 -9.28
N GLY A 55 -59.62 -12.97 -10.29
CA GLY A 55 -59.45 -13.20 -11.74
C GLY A 55 -59.55 -11.93 -12.62
N LYS A 56 -58.95 -11.99 -13.83
CA LYS A 56 -59.16 -11.17 -15.07
C LYS A 56 -59.02 -9.63 -15.05
N GLY A 57 -58.28 -9.12 -16.05
CA GLY A 57 -58.31 -7.72 -16.56
C GLY A 57 -56.90 -7.18 -16.85
N MET A 58 -56.25 -7.41 -17.99
CA MET A 58 -56.56 -7.00 -19.38
C MET A 58 -56.46 -5.49 -19.65
N SER A 59 -55.27 -5.02 -20.05
CA SER A 59 -55.01 -4.07 -21.15
C SER A 59 -53.54 -3.64 -21.12
N GLY A 60 -52.99 -3.19 -22.24
CA GLY A 60 -51.62 -2.69 -22.32
C GLY A 60 -51.57 -1.29 -22.93
N GLN A 61 -50.36 -0.91 -23.34
CA GLN A 61 -50.00 0.23 -24.23
C GLN A 61 -49.46 1.51 -23.56
N LYS A 62 -48.13 1.64 -23.67
CA LYS A 62 -47.32 2.87 -23.87
C LYS A 62 -47.83 4.20 -23.29
N GLY A 63 -47.19 4.65 -22.22
CA GLY A 63 -47.01 6.08 -21.90
C GLY A 63 -45.60 6.56 -22.26
N LYS A 64 -45.47 7.81 -22.75
CA LYS A 64 -44.17 8.51 -22.87
C LYS A 64 -43.78 9.13 -21.52
N GLY A 65 -42.49 9.41 -21.34
CA GLY A 65 -41.95 9.86 -20.05
C GLY A 65 -42.20 11.33 -19.69
N SER A 66 -41.90 11.62 -18.43
CA SER A 66 -41.57 12.92 -17.85
C SER A 66 -40.87 12.68 -16.51
N ASP A 67 -40.05 13.63 -16.08
CA ASP A 67 -39.20 13.57 -14.88
C ASP A 67 -39.87 13.05 -13.61
N GLN A 68 -39.15 12.22 -12.85
CA GLN A 68 -39.03 12.46 -11.41
C GLN A 68 -37.74 11.88 -10.84
N MET A 69 -37.07 12.67 -9.99
CA MET A 69 -35.84 12.25 -9.31
C MET A 69 -36.10 11.00 -8.46
N THR A 70 -35.16 10.05 -8.51
CA THR A 70 -35.03 9.01 -7.48
C THR A 70 -33.60 9.09 -6.96
N HIS A 71 -33.45 9.51 -5.70
CA HIS A 71 -32.17 9.39 -4.99
C HIS A 71 -31.84 7.91 -4.78
N GLY A 72 -31.07 7.33 -5.70
CA GLY A 72 -30.21 6.20 -5.37
C GLY A 72 -28.98 6.73 -4.62
N LYS A 73 -28.65 6.13 -3.47
CA LYS A 73 -27.36 6.37 -2.83
C LYS A 73 -26.27 5.80 -3.74
N GLY A 74 -25.54 6.66 -4.45
CA GLY A 74 -24.26 6.28 -5.05
C GLY A 74 -23.20 6.16 -3.96
N GLY A 75 -22.33 5.15 -4.05
CA GLY A 75 -21.04 5.19 -3.38
C GLY A 75 -20.21 6.36 -3.93
N LYS A 76 -19.33 6.92 -3.11
CA LYS A 76 -18.32 7.88 -3.58
C LYS A 76 -17.27 7.09 -4.36
N SER A 77 -16.96 7.49 -5.59
CA SER A 77 -15.87 6.85 -6.33
C SER A 77 -14.50 7.20 -5.72
N LEU A 78 -13.42 6.47 -6.05
CA LEU A 78 -12.06 6.91 -5.68
C LEU A 78 -11.79 8.34 -6.16
N SER A 79 -12.29 8.71 -7.34
CA SER A 79 -12.19 10.09 -7.85
C SER A 79 -12.92 11.12 -6.97
N ASP A 80 -14.00 10.73 -6.29
CA ASP A 80 -14.73 11.63 -5.39
C ASP A 80 -14.05 11.73 -4.03
N ILE A 81 -13.45 10.64 -3.53
CA ILE A 81 -12.61 10.65 -2.32
C ILE A 81 -11.37 11.52 -2.55
N PHE A 82 -10.65 11.34 -3.67
CA PHE A 82 -9.52 12.20 -4.01
C PHE A 82 -9.94 13.67 -4.20
N ARG A 83 -11.10 13.97 -4.80
CA ARG A 83 -11.61 15.35 -4.94
C ARG A 83 -12.05 15.98 -3.62
N GLU A 84 -12.74 15.24 -2.75
CA GLU A 84 -13.19 15.70 -1.44
C GLU A 84 -12.00 15.98 -0.51
N VAL A 85 -10.93 15.19 -0.64
CA VAL A 85 -9.67 15.36 0.08
C VAL A 85 -8.84 16.54 -0.48
N THR A 86 -8.71 16.67 -1.80
CA THR A 86 -7.86 17.72 -2.42
C THR A 86 -8.55 19.08 -2.64
N GLY A 87 -9.88 19.16 -2.49
CA GLY A 87 -10.62 20.42 -2.47
C GLY A 87 -10.68 21.19 -3.80
N GLU A 88 -10.55 20.52 -4.94
CA GLU A 88 -10.63 21.12 -6.29
C GLU A 88 -12.06 20.96 -6.88
N GLU A 89 -12.86 22.03 -6.90
CA GLU A 89 -14.12 22.14 -7.67
C GLU A 89 -13.79 22.47 -9.15
N ASP A 90 -14.18 21.60 -10.08
CA ASP A 90 -13.79 21.72 -11.51
C ASP A 90 -14.97 22.16 -12.40
N ASP A 91 -15.39 23.41 -12.26
CA ASP A 91 -16.37 24.07 -13.14
C ASP A 91 -15.69 24.46 -14.48
N SER A 92 -15.70 23.53 -15.43
CA SER A 92 -14.97 23.60 -16.70
C SER A 92 -15.57 24.56 -17.76
N ASP A 93 -15.60 25.85 -17.43
CA ASP A 93 -16.03 26.95 -18.29
C ASP A 93 -14.93 27.34 -19.33
N ARG A 94 -14.52 26.38 -20.18
CA ARG A 94 -13.40 26.56 -21.13
C ARG A 94 -13.73 27.63 -22.21
N PRO A 95 -13.05 28.79 -22.22
CA PRO A 95 -13.39 29.88 -23.14
C PRO A 95 -12.76 29.69 -24.52
N SER A 96 -13.40 30.25 -25.55
CA SER A 96 -13.09 30.04 -26.98
C SER A 96 -11.76 30.62 -27.47
N TRP A 97 -10.97 31.29 -26.62
CA TRP A 97 -9.64 31.81 -26.99
C TRP A 97 -8.52 30.76 -26.87
N ALA A 98 -8.80 29.60 -26.26
CA ALA A 98 -7.84 28.50 -26.11
C ALA A 98 -7.57 27.81 -27.47
N GLY A 99 -6.58 28.34 -28.21
CA GLY A 99 -6.18 27.87 -29.53
C GLY A 99 -5.70 26.41 -29.62
N THR A 100 -5.60 25.90 -30.85
CA THR A 100 -5.31 24.49 -31.15
C THR A 100 -3.90 24.06 -30.69
N PRO A 101 -3.71 22.84 -30.15
CA PRO A 101 -2.41 22.38 -29.67
C PRO A 101 -1.44 22.03 -30.80
N GLY A 102 -0.15 22.31 -30.57
CA GLY A 102 0.96 21.60 -31.22
C GLY A 102 1.73 22.36 -32.30
N GLY A 103 2.90 22.87 -31.93
CA GLY A 103 3.94 23.31 -32.86
C GLY A 103 5.30 23.07 -32.21
N LYS A 104 6.20 22.37 -32.91
CA LYS A 104 7.59 22.21 -32.47
C LYS A 104 8.34 23.54 -32.61
N ASP A 105 9.36 23.68 -31.75
CA ASP A 105 10.49 24.63 -31.80
C ASP A 105 10.44 25.78 -30.77
N GLY A 106 11.22 25.59 -29.70
CA GLY A 106 12.13 26.62 -29.19
C GLY A 106 11.56 27.88 -28.55
N ALA A 107 10.95 27.78 -27.37
CA ALA A 107 11.11 28.80 -26.32
C ALA A 107 10.87 28.17 -24.94
N GLY A 108 11.84 28.30 -24.03
CA GLY A 108 11.61 28.03 -22.61
C GLY A 108 10.66 29.09 -22.06
N GLY A 109 9.37 28.76 -21.97
CA GLY A 109 8.37 29.66 -21.42
C GLY A 109 8.61 29.88 -19.93
N GLY A 110 9.10 31.07 -19.56
CA GLY A 110 9.22 31.46 -18.16
C GLY A 110 7.88 31.38 -17.44
N LYS A 111 7.89 30.94 -16.16
CA LYS A 111 6.68 30.86 -15.31
C LYS A 111 5.88 32.16 -15.44
N PRO A 112 4.60 32.12 -15.88
CA PRO A 112 3.75 33.31 -15.81
C PRO A 112 3.52 33.67 -14.34
N SER A 113 3.56 34.95 -14.01
CA SER A 113 3.59 35.50 -12.63
C SER A 113 2.30 35.30 -11.81
N ILE A 114 1.40 34.42 -12.26
CA ILE A 114 0.09 34.11 -11.67
C ILE A 114 -0.12 32.58 -11.61
N ALA A 115 0.86 31.77 -12.05
CA ALA A 115 0.86 30.34 -11.78
C ALA A 115 1.10 30.11 -10.28
N SER A 116 0.04 29.82 -9.54
CA SER A 116 0.11 29.52 -8.11
C SER A 116 0.99 28.29 -7.91
N SER A 117 2.06 28.42 -7.13
CA SER A 117 3.10 27.39 -6.97
C SER A 117 2.77 26.30 -5.92
N LYS A 118 1.50 26.23 -5.51
CA LYS A 118 1.01 25.62 -4.26
C LYS A 118 1.26 24.13 -4.02
N ARG A 119 1.76 23.36 -5.00
CA ARG A 119 2.19 21.96 -4.78
C ARG A 119 3.70 21.74 -4.94
N GLY A 120 4.41 22.62 -5.64
CA GLY A 120 5.86 22.50 -5.86
C GLY A 120 6.69 23.22 -4.79
N ASP A 121 6.26 24.41 -4.37
CA ASP A 121 6.98 25.23 -3.39
C ASP A 121 6.59 24.89 -1.93
N LEU A 122 5.51 24.12 -1.71
CA LEU A 122 4.99 23.79 -0.37
C LEU A 122 5.83 22.74 0.39
N PHE A 123 6.70 22.03 -0.34
CA PHE A 123 7.55 20.94 0.14
C PHE A 123 8.97 21.07 -0.40
N GLY A 124 9.45 22.33 -0.47
CA GLY A 124 10.83 22.65 -0.76
C GLY A 124 11.69 22.09 0.37
N ASP A 125 12.55 21.15 -0.02
CA ASP A 125 13.47 20.37 0.81
C ASP A 125 12.78 19.35 1.74
N LEU A 126 13.14 18.08 1.56
CA LEU A 126 12.67 16.96 2.38
C LEU A 126 13.83 16.47 3.23
N TRP A 127 13.71 16.65 4.54
CA TRP A 127 14.74 16.28 5.51
C TRP A 127 14.16 15.32 6.54
N VAL A 128 15.04 14.53 7.16
CA VAL A 128 14.71 13.84 8.41
C VAL A 128 14.40 14.90 9.47
N ILE A 129 13.20 14.85 10.06
CA ILE A 129 12.75 15.82 11.06
C ILE A 129 12.30 15.15 12.35
N LEU A 130 12.37 15.90 13.46
CA LEU A 130 11.89 15.45 14.76
C LEU A 130 10.38 15.24 14.75
N ARG A 131 9.95 14.01 15.04
CA ARG A 131 8.56 13.58 15.08
C ARG A 131 8.21 12.91 16.41
N ASP A 132 6.92 12.85 16.72
CA ASP A 132 6.40 11.97 17.75
C ASP A 132 6.29 10.51 17.25
N SER A 133 5.85 9.59 18.12
CA SER A 133 5.74 8.17 17.75
C SER A 133 4.73 7.88 16.63
N ASN A 134 3.86 8.81 16.25
CA ASN A 134 2.91 8.67 15.14
C ASN A 134 3.42 9.30 13.83
N GLY A 135 4.58 9.96 13.86
CA GLY A 135 5.12 10.69 12.70
C GLY A 135 4.70 12.16 12.64
N VAL A 136 3.97 12.67 13.64
CA VAL A 136 3.58 14.08 13.72
C VAL A 136 4.82 14.93 14.05
N PRO A 137 5.14 15.97 13.26
CA PRO A 137 6.33 16.79 13.52
C PRO A 137 6.23 17.54 14.84
N ILE A 138 7.29 17.50 15.64
CA ILE A 138 7.41 18.26 16.87
C ILE A 138 7.93 19.65 16.50
N LEU A 139 7.01 20.62 16.45
CA LEU A 139 7.34 22.00 16.09
C LEU A 139 8.05 22.73 17.24
N THR A 140 8.93 23.65 16.86
CA THR A 140 9.53 24.65 17.78
C THR A 140 8.45 25.59 18.36
N PRO A 141 8.73 26.32 19.46
CA PRO A 141 7.81 27.35 19.99
C PRO A 141 7.41 28.41 18.96
N GLU A 142 8.28 28.66 17.97
CA GLU A 142 8.10 29.59 16.85
C GLU A 142 7.25 29.00 15.71
N GLY A 143 7.02 27.68 15.71
CA GLY A 143 6.17 26.96 14.74
C GLY A 143 6.92 26.29 13.58
N PHE A 144 8.25 26.25 13.60
CA PHE A 144 9.06 25.60 12.58
C PHE A 144 9.21 24.09 12.82
N VAL A 145 9.34 23.31 11.74
CA VAL A 145 9.81 21.92 11.81
C VAL A 145 11.27 21.89 12.26
N GLN A 146 11.68 20.81 12.92
CA GLN A 146 13.02 20.67 13.50
C GLN A 146 13.81 19.56 12.78
N PRO A 147 14.70 19.88 11.83
CA PRO A 147 15.54 18.90 11.15
C PRO A 147 16.53 18.23 12.11
N LEU A 148 16.89 16.99 11.77
CA LEU A 148 17.86 16.17 12.50
C LEU A 148 19.11 15.93 11.65
N ASP A 149 20.25 15.77 12.33
CA ASP A 149 21.51 15.35 11.71
C ASP A 149 21.59 13.83 11.54
N ALA A 150 22.70 13.34 10.99
CA ALA A 150 22.96 11.90 10.79
C ALA A 150 23.07 11.07 12.10
N ASN A 151 23.08 11.71 13.27
CA ASN A 151 23.05 11.05 14.59
C ASN A 151 21.64 11.05 15.20
N GLY A 152 20.68 11.78 14.60
CA GLY A 152 19.35 12.04 15.14
C GLY A 152 19.29 13.25 16.09
N ASP A 153 20.34 14.08 16.14
CA ASP A 153 20.39 15.27 16.98
C ASP A 153 19.75 16.49 16.28
N PRO A 154 18.93 17.32 16.97
CA PRO A 154 18.33 18.51 16.39
C PRO A 154 19.33 19.56 15.88
N ILE A 155 19.22 19.93 14.61
CA ILE A 155 20.06 20.97 13.98
C ILE A 155 19.56 22.37 14.39
N PRO A 156 20.41 23.27 14.91
CA PRO A 156 19.98 24.63 15.26
C PRO A 156 19.39 25.39 14.06
N LEU A 157 18.31 26.13 14.30
CA LEU A 157 17.65 26.98 13.31
C LEU A 157 18.01 28.47 13.48
N ASP A 158 17.89 29.24 12.39
CA ASP A 158 17.98 30.69 12.39
C ASP A 158 16.63 31.36 12.76
N ALA A 159 16.51 32.67 12.56
CA ALA A 159 15.30 33.42 12.91
C ALA A 159 14.16 33.23 11.87
N GLU A 160 14.49 32.72 10.69
CA GLU A 160 13.61 32.45 9.57
C GLU A 160 13.15 30.98 9.54
N GLY A 161 13.74 30.13 10.38
CA GLY A 161 13.41 28.71 10.52
C GLY A 161 14.26 27.77 9.66
N ALA A 162 15.32 28.28 9.03
CA ALA A 162 16.25 27.48 8.23
C ALA A 162 17.40 26.91 9.08
N PRO A 163 17.99 25.75 8.73
CA PRO A 163 19.17 25.21 9.42
C PRO A 163 20.35 26.18 9.38
N VAL A 164 20.98 26.43 10.54
CA VAL A 164 22.20 27.25 10.64
C VAL A 164 23.39 26.61 9.91
N ASP A 165 23.39 25.28 9.81
CA ASP A 165 24.34 24.51 9.00
C ASP A 165 23.57 23.47 8.17
N GLU A 166 23.20 23.87 6.94
CA GLU A 166 22.56 23.00 5.95
C GLU A 166 23.40 21.74 5.60
N SER A 167 24.72 21.72 5.87
CA SER A 167 25.55 20.55 5.54
C SER A 167 25.35 19.36 6.49
N LEU A 168 24.59 19.54 7.57
CA LEU A 168 24.24 18.51 8.54
C LEU A 168 22.92 17.80 8.23
N VAL A 169 22.06 18.37 7.37
CA VAL A 169 20.73 17.80 7.10
C VAL A 169 20.83 16.45 6.39
N VAL A 170 19.91 15.54 6.72
CA VAL A 170 19.76 14.27 6.01
C VAL A 170 18.56 14.38 5.09
N GLU A 171 18.78 14.29 3.77
CA GLU A 171 17.71 14.29 2.76
C GLU A 171 16.89 12.99 2.78
N VAL A 172 15.61 13.09 2.45
CA VAL A 172 14.68 11.95 2.36
C VAL A 172 14.41 11.58 0.91
N GLU A 173 14.93 10.42 0.47
CA GLU A 173 14.87 9.95 -0.91
C GLU A 173 13.62 9.08 -1.22
N LEU A 174 12.47 9.72 -1.44
CA LEU A 174 11.21 9.02 -1.78
C LEU A 174 11.28 8.07 -3.00
N GLY A 175 12.31 8.15 -3.85
CA GLY A 175 12.46 7.29 -5.03
C GLY A 175 11.21 7.24 -5.91
N ARG A 176 10.65 6.05 -6.12
CA ARG A 176 9.38 5.77 -6.81
C ARG A 176 8.17 6.49 -6.19
N LEU A 177 8.14 6.68 -4.88
CA LEU A 177 7.05 7.35 -4.17
C LEU A 177 6.97 8.86 -4.47
N ASN A 178 7.95 9.45 -5.15
CA ASN A 178 7.80 10.79 -5.74
C ASN A 178 6.55 10.92 -6.65
N VAL A 179 5.98 9.81 -7.13
CA VAL A 179 4.69 9.81 -7.83
C VAL A 179 3.53 10.37 -7.00
N GLY A 180 3.59 10.35 -5.66
CA GLY A 180 2.58 11.00 -4.80
C GLY A 180 2.52 12.52 -4.95
N ARG A 181 3.56 13.13 -5.55
CA ARG A 181 3.59 14.56 -5.92
C ARG A 181 3.02 14.83 -7.32
N ALA A 182 2.66 13.79 -8.07
CA ALA A 182 2.06 13.92 -9.40
C ALA A 182 0.58 14.36 -9.29
N PRO A 183 -0.03 14.87 -10.38
CA PRO A 183 -1.47 15.11 -10.43
C PRO A 183 -2.27 13.84 -10.13
N THR A 184 -3.35 13.95 -9.35
CA THR A 184 -4.21 12.85 -8.86
C THR A 184 -4.65 11.88 -9.97
N GLN A 185 -4.98 12.40 -11.16
CA GLN A 185 -5.30 11.62 -12.37
C GLN A 185 -4.28 10.51 -12.74
N VAL A 186 -3.04 10.58 -12.24
CA VAL A 186 -2.03 9.53 -12.43
C VAL A 186 -2.33 8.30 -11.57
N LEU A 187 -2.84 8.49 -10.35
CA LEU A 187 -3.31 7.43 -9.45
C LEU A 187 -4.76 7.02 -9.76
N ASP A 188 -5.65 7.96 -10.10
CA ASP A 188 -7.07 7.68 -10.41
C ASP A 188 -7.22 6.57 -11.47
N ARG A 189 -6.42 6.63 -12.54
CA ARG A 189 -6.43 5.59 -13.59
C ARG A 189 -5.97 4.21 -13.11
N ARG A 190 -5.11 4.17 -12.08
CA ARG A 190 -4.56 2.92 -11.52
C ARG A 190 -5.51 2.34 -10.48
N ALA A 191 -6.17 3.21 -9.75
CA ALA A 191 -7.37 2.92 -8.98
C ALA A 191 -8.46 2.26 -9.85
N ASP A 192 -8.82 2.84 -11.01
CA ASP A 192 -9.78 2.24 -11.95
C ASP A 192 -9.34 0.85 -12.43
N GLU A 193 -8.05 0.66 -12.74
CA GLU A 193 -7.47 -0.63 -13.14
C GLU A 193 -7.57 -1.67 -12.01
N VAL A 194 -7.28 -1.31 -10.75
CA VAL A 194 -7.48 -2.16 -9.56
C VAL A 194 -8.95 -2.54 -9.36
N VAL A 195 -9.86 -1.55 -9.41
CA VAL A 195 -11.31 -1.76 -9.24
C VAL A 195 -11.85 -2.72 -10.31
N ALA A 196 -11.38 -2.59 -11.56
CA ALA A 196 -11.76 -3.49 -12.63
C ALA A 196 -11.25 -4.93 -12.41
N LEU A 197 -10.01 -5.10 -11.92
CA LEU A 197 -9.44 -6.40 -11.59
C LEU A 197 -10.18 -7.08 -10.43
N LEU A 198 -10.44 -6.35 -9.33
CA LEU A 198 -11.15 -6.87 -8.16
C LEU A 198 -12.57 -7.31 -8.48
N ASN A 199 -13.36 -6.47 -9.18
CA ASN A 199 -14.71 -6.82 -9.62
C ASN A 199 -14.75 -7.96 -10.67
N SER A 200 -13.60 -8.32 -11.26
CA SER A 200 -13.46 -9.45 -12.20
C SER A 200 -12.81 -10.69 -11.56
N ALA A 201 -12.35 -10.60 -10.32
CA ALA A 201 -11.69 -11.69 -9.62
C ALA A 201 -12.71 -12.77 -9.21
N THR A 202 -12.34 -14.02 -9.43
CA THR A 202 -13.13 -15.20 -9.00
C THR A 202 -12.60 -15.85 -7.73
N ASP A 203 -11.37 -15.49 -7.33
CA ASP A 203 -10.69 -15.93 -6.12
C ASP A 203 -9.61 -14.88 -5.77
N ILE A 204 -9.31 -14.73 -4.48
CA ILE A 204 -8.28 -13.81 -3.96
C ILE A 204 -7.42 -14.55 -2.95
N ALA A 205 -6.10 -14.43 -3.10
CA ALA A 205 -5.10 -14.87 -2.15
C ALA A 205 -4.08 -13.76 -1.88
N LEU A 206 -3.15 -14.01 -0.96
CA LEU A 206 -1.96 -13.18 -0.77
C LEU A 206 -0.72 -13.91 -1.30
N ASP A 207 0.22 -13.15 -1.83
CA ASP A 207 1.58 -13.63 -2.04
C ASP A 207 2.36 -13.64 -0.71
N PRO A 208 3.59 -14.21 -0.66
CA PRO A 208 4.36 -14.31 0.58
C PRO A 208 4.75 -12.97 1.22
N ALA A 209 4.59 -11.84 0.51
CA ALA A 209 4.82 -10.50 1.03
C ALA A 209 3.53 -9.73 1.38
N GLY A 210 2.36 -10.36 1.24
CA GLY A 210 1.06 -9.75 1.53
C GLY A 210 0.43 -8.97 0.37
N ARG A 211 0.95 -9.08 -0.87
CA ARG A 211 0.31 -8.47 -2.06
C ARG A 211 -0.86 -9.32 -2.53
N LEU A 212 -1.92 -8.69 -3.07
CA LEU A 212 -3.04 -9.43 -3.63
C LEU A 212 -2.63 -10.28 -4.84
N VAL A 213 -3.09 -11.52 -4.85
CA VAL A 213 -3.07 -12.43 -6.00
C VAL A 213 -4.52 -12.69 -6.39
N LEU A 214 -4.91 -12.19 -7.56
CA LEU A 214 -6.28 -12.28 -8.07
C LEU A 214 -6.36 -13.37 -9.14
N THR A 215 -7.38 -14.24 -9.05
CA THR A 215 -7.68 -15.17 -10.14
C THR A 215 -8.73 -14.57 -11.07
N VAL A 216 -8.30 -14.07 -12.21
CA VAL A 216 -9.15 -13.49 -13.27
C VAL A 216 -9.12 -14.43 -14.49
N ASP A 217 -10.29 -14.74 -15.06
CA ASP A 217 -10.44 -15.71 -16.16
C ASP A 217 -9.75 -17.08 -15.94
N GLY A 218 -9.62 -17.51 -14.68
CA GLY A 218 -8.95 -18.75 -14.29
C GLY A 218 -7.41 -18.67 -14.26
N VAL A 219 -6.83 -17.47 -14.37
CA VAL A 219 -5.39 -17.22 -14.25
C VAL A 219 -5.11 -16.40 -13.00
N ALA A 220 -4.31 -16.95 -12.09
CA ALA A 220 -3.81 -16.22 -10.91
C ALA A 220 -2.72 -15.22 -11.32
N GLN A 221 -2.88 -13.95 -10.93
CA GLN A 221 -1.91 -12.88 -11.17
C GLN A 221 -1.74 -12.03 -9.91
N THR A 222 -0.49 -11.79 -9.51
CA THR A 222 -0.17 -10.85 -8.43
C THR A 222 -0.31 -9.42 -8.96
N ILE A 223 -0.88 -8.51 -8.16
CA ILE A 223 -0.80 -7.07 -8.43
C ILE A 223 0.65 -6.62 -8.19
N ASP A 224 1.47 -6.60 -9.24
CA ASP A 224 2.90 -6.26 -9.18
C ASP A 224 3.22 -4.79 -9.54
N SER A 225 2.21 -4.08 -10.05
CA SER A 225 2.27 -2.67 -10.42
C SER A 225 2.37 -1.78 -9.19
N PRO A 226 3.39 -0.91 -9.06
CA PRO A 226 3.61 -0.08 -7.88
C PRO A 226 2.48 0.91 -7.64
N LEU A 227 1.89 1.43 -8.72
CA LEU A 227 0.85 2.45 -8.65
C LEU A 227 -0.52 1.88 -8.33
N GLU A 228 -0.77 0.62 -8.71
CA GLU A 228 -1.98 -0.12 -8.31
C GLU A 228 -1.92 -0.45 -6.82
N ASN A 229 -0.77 -0.92 -6.33
CA ASN A 229 -0.54 -1.10 -4.90
C ASN A 229 -0.63 0.24 -4.13
N LEU A 230 -0.06 1.34 -4.66
CA LEU A 230 -0.18 2.66 -4.04
C LEU A 230 -1.64 3.16 -4.02
N ALA A 231 -2.44 2.87 -5.04
CA ALA A 231 -3.86 3.21 -5.05
C ALA A 231 -4.65 2.45 -3.97
N ILE A 232 -4.36 1.14 -3.77
CA ILE A 232 -4.94 0.35 -2.67
C ILE A 232 -4.50 0.94 -1.31
N TYR A 233 -3.22 1.27 -1.16
CA TYR A 233 -2.68 1.90 0.04
C TYR A 233 -3.45 3.17 0.42
N VAL A 234 -3.66 4.10 -0.52
CA VAL A 234 -4.42 5.33 -0.27
C VAL A 234 -5.86 5.03 0.12
N ALA A 235 -6.53 4.10 -0.58
CA ALA A 235 -7.92 3.75 -0.30
C ALA A 235 -8.09 3.19 1.14
N LEU A 236 -7.25 2.24 1.54
CA LEU A 236 -7.30 1.67 2.88
C LEU A 236 -6.93 2.71 3.95
N MET A 237 -5.87 3.49 3.75
CA MET A 237 -5.41 4.47 4.75
C MET A 237 -6.29 5.73 4.87
N THR A 238 -7.11 6.04 3.86
CA THR A 238 -7.99 7.22 3.86
C THR A 238 -9.42 6.87 4.26
N THR A 239 -9.97 5.76 3.76
CA THR A 239 -11.38 5.39 3.93
C THR A 239 -11.61 4.03 4.58
N GLY A 240 -10.58 3.19 4.74
CA GLY A 240 -10.75 1.79 5.18
C GLY A 240 -11.53 0.95 4.18
N SER A 241 -11.49 1.32 2.91
CA SER A 241 -12.31 0.69 1.88
C SER A 241 -11.85 1.11 0.49
N ILE A 242 -11.75 0.14 -0.41
CA ILE A 242 -11.66 0.33 -1.85
C ILE A 242 -13.10 0.56 -2.35
N PRO A 243 -13.47 1.79 -2.75
CA PRO A 243 -14.81 2.06 -3.26
C PRO A 243 -14.96 1.50 -4.68
N ASP A 244 -16.19 1.55 -5.19
CA ASP A 244 -16.60 0.95 -6.47
C ASP A 244 -16.35 -0.58 -6.58
N VAL A 245 -15.94 -1.21 -5.48
CA VAL A 245 -15.92 -2.66 -5.25
C VAL A 245 -16.88 -2.94 -4.09
N SER A 246 -17.92 -3.75 -4.32
CA SER A 246 -19.00 -3.99 -3.34
C SER A 246 -19.07 -5.42 -2.80
N ASP A 247 -18.28 -6.33 -3.37
CA ASP A 247 -18.27 -7.76 -3.09
C ASP A 247 -16.88 -8.29 -3.48
N LEU A 248 -16.30 -9.15 -2.67
CA LEU A 248 -15.02 -9.82 -2.95
C LEU A 248 -15.20 -11.35 -2.83
N PRO A 249 -14.40 -12.16 -3.54
CA PRO A 249 -14.43 -13.62 -3.40
C PRO A 249 -14.14 -14.12 -1.97
N GLY A 250 -15.21 -14.29 -1.18
CA GLY A 250 -15.18 -14.86 0.16
C GLY A 250 -14.72 -13.89 1.26
N ASP A 251 -15.11 -14.22 2.49
CA ASP A 251 -15.16 -13.32 3.65
C ASP A 251 -13.78 -12.82 4.16
N ALA A 252 -12.67 -13.30 3.60
CA ALA A 252 -11.32 -13.04 4.13
C ALA A 252 -10.86 -11.60 3.92
N PHE A 253 -11.33 -10.96 2.84
CA PHE A 253 -10.93 -9.61 2.42
C PHE A 253 -12.05 -8.57 2.55
N ASP A 254 -13.21 -8.95 3.10
CA ASP A 254 -14.39 -8.07 3.26
C ASP A 254 -14.07 -6.73 3.93
N PHE A 255 -13.11 -6.71 4.86
CA PHE A 255 -12.66 -5.48 5.53
C PHE A 255 -12.20 -4.41 4.53
N MET A 256 -11.60 -4.82 3.41
CA MET A 256 -11.15 -3.91 2.35
C MET A 256 -12.31 -3.26 1.57
N VAL A 257 -13.57 -3.65 1.81
CA VAL A 257 -14.77 -3.16 1.09
C VAL A 257 -15.96 -2.86 2.02
N ASP A 258 -15.82 -3.00 3.35
CA ASP A 258 -16.95 -2.85 4.29
C ASP A 258 -17.30 -1.39 4.65
N GLY A 259 -16.43 -0.44 4.28
CA GLY A 259 -16.60 1.00 4.53
C GLY A 259 -16.22 1.46 5.93
N GLN A 260 -15.44 0.67 6.68
CA GLN A 260 -15.00 0.98 8.04
C GLN A 260 -13.48 1.08 8.11
N PHE A 261 -12.96 2.23 8.50
CA PHE A 261 -11.54 2.36 8.84
C PHE A 261 -11.22 1.64 10.16
N THR A 262 -10.54 0.49 10.06
CA THR A 262 -10.13 -0.36 11.18
C THR A 262 -8.62 -0.58 11.22
N ILE A 263 -8.13 -1.32 12.22
CA ILE A 263 -6.71 -1.68 12.28
C ILE A 263 -6.30 -2.67 11.18
N LYS A 264 -7.23 -3.48 10.65
CA LYS A 264 -6.95 -4.44 9.58
C LYS A 264 -6.54 -3.74 8.29
N ASP A 265 -7.13 -2.58 8.01
CA ASP A 265 -6.84 -1.75 6.85
C ASP A 265 -5.40 -1.24 6.91
N VAL A 266 -4.96 -0.81 8.10
CA VAL A 266 -3.58 -0.39 8.38
C VAL A 266 -2.63 -1.60 8.33
N GLU A 267 -3.01 -2.76 8.86
CA GLU A 267 -2.22 -4.01 8.76
C GLU A 267 -1.99 -4.42 7.31
N ALA A 268 -3.02 -4.40 6.46
CA ALA A 268 -2.89 -4.71 5.04
C ALA A 268 -2.15 -3.62 4.25
N ALA A 269 -2.33 -2.34 4.60
CA ALA A 269 -1.69 -1.20 3.96
C ALA A 269 -0.15 -1.28 3.95
N ALA A 270 0.46 -1.91 4.95
CA ALA A 270 1.92 -2.07 5.02
C ALA A 270 2.49 -2.79 3.77
N ALA A 271 1.87 -3.89 3.34
CA ALA A 271 2.30 -4.66 2.17
C ALA A 271 2.08 -3.90 0.86
N PHE A 272 0.98 -3.13 0.76
CA PHE A 272 0.69 -2.31 -0.41
C PHE A 272 1.69 -1.14 -0.56
N LEU A 273 2.08 -0.49 0.55
CA LEU A 273 3.11 0.53 0.52
C LEU A 273 4.50 -0.06 0.18
N ALA A 274 4.81 -1.24 0.71
CA ALA A 274 6.05 -1.98 0.40
C ALA A 274 6.18 -2.33 -1.10
N ALA A 275 5.08 -2.64 -1.78
CA ALA A 275 5.05 -2.90 -3.22
C ALA A 275 5.15 -1.61 -4.07
N ALA A 276 4.69 -0.48 -3.53
CA ALA A 276 4.77 0.83 -4.17
C ALA A 276 6.18 1.45 -4.13
N THR A 277 6.90 1.29 -3.02
CA THR A 277 8.21 1.91 -2.78
C THR A 277 9.35 1.30 -3.61
N ASP A 278 10.55 1.87 -3.54
CA ASP A 278 11.75 1.29 -4.16
C ASP A 278 12.17 0.00 -3.45
N LYS A 279 12.67 -0.98 -4.21
CA LYS A 279 12.90 -2.32 -3.67
C LYS A 279 14.20 -2.49 -2.90
N SER A 280 15.19 -1.63 -3.16
CA SER A 280 16.60 -1.87 -2.78
C SER A 280 17.14 -0.98 -1.67
N SER A 281 16.46 0.13 -1.36
CA SER A 281 16.75 0.99 -0.20
C SER A 281 15.90 0.56 1.00
N ALA A 282 16.44 0.76 2.21
CA ALA A 282 15.65 0.59 3.43
C ALA A 282 14.60 1.70 3.52
N PHE A 283 13.38 1.33 3.90
CA PHE A 283 12.24 2.23 3.97
C PHE A 283 12.13 2.86 5.37
N THR A 284 11.89 4.17 5.43
CA THR A 284 12.01 4.99 6.65
C THR A 284 10.70 5.64 7.05
N SER A 285 10.54 5.93 8.35
CA SER A 285 9.31 6.55 8.87
C SER A 285 9.09 7.97 8.33
N ASP A 286 10.15 8.72 8.02
CA ASP A 286 10.02 10.00 7.30
C ASP A 286 9.44 9.84 5.89
N GLU A 287 9.86 8.84 5.10
CA GLU A 287 9.29 8.59 3.77
C GLU A 287 7.79 8.28 3.87
N ILE A 288 7.37 7.50 4.86
CA ILE A 288 5.96 7.20 5.11
C ILE A 288 5.18 8.46 5.55
N ALA A 289 5.73 9.25 6.47
CA ALA A 289 5.07 10.46 6.94
C ALA A 289 4.93 11.51 5.82
N TYR A 290 5.94 11.62 4.95
CA TYR A 290 5.92 12.50 3.79
C TYR A 290 4.99 11.99 2.67
N ILE A 291 5.02 10.72 2.30
CA ILE A 291 4.13 10.19 1.25
C ILE A 291 2.65 10.29 1.68
N ASN A 292 2.35 10.07 2.97
CA ASN A 292 1.02 10.32 3.51
C ASN A 292 0.61 11.79 3.42
N ALA A 293 1.54 12.72 3.67
CA ALA A 293 1.28 14.15 3.53
C ALA A 293 1.07 14.59 2.07
N PHE A 294 1.77 14.02 1.08
CA PHE A 294 1.56 14.37 -0.34
C PHE A 294 0.28 13.76 -0.93
N LEU A 295 -0.13 12.60 -0.41
CA LEU A 295 -1.36 11.89 -0.80
C LEU A 295 -2.58 12.36 0.02
N ASP A 296 -2.41 13.41 0.83
CA ASP A 296 -3.43 13.99 1.72
C ASP A 296 -4.12 12.99 2.67
N ILE A 297 -3.39 11.94 3.07
CA ILE A 297 -3.86 10.91 4.00
C ILE A 297 -3.91 11.47 5.42
N ASN A 298 -5.12 11.78 5.87
CA ASN A 298 -5.44 12.31 7.21
C ASN A 298 -4.52 13.50 7.59
N THR A 299 -4.45 14.49 6.71
CA THR A 299 -3.55 15.64 6.89
C THR A 299 -4.12 16.72 7.79
N LYS A 300 -3.22 17.40 8.50
CA LYS A 300 -3.47 18.64 9.24
C LYS A 300 -2.52 19.72 8.76
N LYS A 301 -2.95 20.98 8.87
CA LYS A 301 -2.13 22.16 8.63
C LYS A 301 -2.02 23.00 9.91
N VAL A 302 -0.79 23.31 10.33
CA VAL A 302 -0.49 24.19 11.46
C VAL A 302 0.53 25.22 11.00
N GLY A 303 0.17 26.51 11.06
CA GLY A 303 0.96 27.56 10.40
C GLY A 303 1.02 27.29 8.90
N ASP A 304 2.23 27.14 8.35
CA ASP A 304 2.46 26.70 6.98
C ASP A 304 2.84 25.22 6.82
N VAL A 305 3.04 24.50 7.91
CA VAL A 305 3.40 23.07 7.92
C VAL A 305 2.16 22.21 7.66
N VAL A 306 2.23 21.33 6.65
CA VAL A 306 1.26 20.25 6.40
C VAL A 306 1.89 18.92 6.78
N TYR A 307 1.16 18.10 7.54
CA TYR A 307 1.63 16.79 8.02
C TYR A 307 0.48 15.80 8.17
N THR A 308 0.77 14.50 8.19
CA THR A 308 -0.22 13.44 8.48
C THR A 308 -0.41 13.26 9.98
N ASP A 309 -1.66 13.13 10.44
CA ASP A 309 -2.04 12.88 11.84
C ASP A 309 -2.54 11.43 12.03
N MET A 310 -2.01 10.49 11.24
CA MET A 310 -2.36 9.08 11.33
C MET A 310 -1.96 8.49 12.69
N ASN A 311 -2.89 7.78 13.32
CA ASN A 311 -2.70 7.21 14.65
C ASN A 311 -2.23 5.76 14.57
N PHE A 312 -0.97 5.51 14.88
CA PHE A 312 -0.36 4.17 14.90
C PHE A 312 -0.30 3.56 16.32
N SER A 313 -0.85 4.23 17.35
CA SER A 313 -0.76 3.80 18.75
C SER A 313 -1.34 2.40 19.06
N THR A 314 -2.21 1.87 18.19
CA THR A 314 -2.78 0.52 18.30
C THR A 314 -2.16 -0.49 17.33
N PHE A 315 -1.25 -0.08 16.44
CA PHE A 315 -0.61 -0.96 15.49
C PHE A 315 0.40 -1.88 16.19
N THR A 316 0.45 -3.16 15.80
CA THR A 316 1.37 -4.15 16.35
C THR A 316 1.95 -5.00 15.24
N TYR A 317 3.25 -5.25 15.30
CA TYR A 317 3.98 -6.08 14.36
C TYR A 317 4.86 -7.09 15.09
N ASP A 318 4.81 -8.35 14.67
CA ASP A 318 5.72 -9.43 15.06
C ASP A 318 6.04 -10.23 13.80
N ARG A 319 7.31 -10.17 13.38
CA ARG A 319 7.77 -10.76 12.12
C ARG A 319 7.56 -12.27 12.07
N SER A 320 7.78 -12.98 13.18
CA SER A 320 7.55 -14.42 13.24
C SER A 320 6.07 -14.77 13.01
N THR A 321 5.15 -13.99 13.56
CA THR A 321 3.70 -14.17 13.35
C THR A 321 3.30 -13.88 11.90
N THR A 322 4.03 -13.01 11.20
CA THR A 322 3.80 -12.70 9.78
C THR A 322 4.37 -13.76 8.82
N PHE A 323 5.55 -14.32 9.09
CA PHE A 323 6.30 -15.11 8.11
C PHE A 323 6.66 -16.55 8.51
N ASP A 324 6.50 -16.98 9.77
CA ASP A 324 6.81 -18.37 10.17
C ASP A 324 5.92 -19.38 9.42
N GLY A 325 6.55 -20.32 8.70
CA GLY A 325 5.87 -21.29 7.84
C GLY A 325 5.31 -20.73 6.54
N VAL A 326 5.54 -19.45 6.22
CA VAL A 326 5.22 -18.87 4.91
C VAL A 326 6.28 -19.33 3.90
N THR A 327 5.85 -19.99 2.84
CA THR A 327 6.75 -20.60 1.85
C THR A 327 6.61 -19.97 0.46
N ALA A 328 7.69 -20.05 -0.32
CA ALA A 328 7.72 -19.60 -1.71
C ALA A 328 8.57 -20.54 -2.58
N VAL A 329 8.27 -20.62 -3.87
CA VAL A 329 9.10 -21.36 -4.85
C VAL A 329 9.99 -20.38 -5.60
N VAL A 330 11.30 -20.51 -5.41
CA VAL A 330 12.33 -19.61 -5.95
C VAL A 330 13.43 -20.38 -6.69
N LEU A 331 14.21 -19.70 -7.54
CA LEU A 331 15.38 -20.28 -8.20
C LEU A 331 16.61 -20.28 -7.28
N ILE A 332 17.10 -21.47 -6.92
CA ILE A 332 18.35 -21.63 -6.18
C ILE A 332 19.45 -22.17 -7.09
N GLU A 333 20.62 -21.53 -7.08
CA GLU A 333 21.82 -22.03 -7.75
C GLU A 333 22.31 -23.33 -7.07
N GLN A 334 22.47 -24.37 -7.87
CA GLN A 334 22.95 -25.69 -7.45
C GLN A 334 24.48 -25.75 -7.50
N ALA A 335 25.07 -26.77 -6.87
CA ALA A 335 26.53 -26.93 -6.81
C ALA A 335 27.23 -27.14 -8.19
N ASP A 336 26.47 -27.35 -9.26
CA ASP A 336 26.95 -27.43 -10.65
C ASP A 336 26.75 -26.14 -11.47
N GLY A 337 26.21 -25.07 -10.86
CA GLY A 337 25.90 -23.79 -11.51
C GLY A 337 24.58 -23.77 -12.28
N SER A 338 23.75 -24.81 -12.19
CA SER A 338 22.36 -24.78 -12.68
C SER A 338 21.43 -24.09 -11.69
N PHE A 339 20.28 -23.56 -12.14
CA PHE A 339 19.26 -23.01 -11.27
C PHE A 339 18.05 -23.95 -11.22
N LYS A 340 17.48 -24.15 -10.03
CA LYS A 340 16.35 -25.06 -9.83
C LYS A 340 15.25 -24.40 -8.99
N PRO A 341 13.97 -24.45 -9.43
CA PRO A 341 12.82 -24.13 -8.59
C PRO A 341 12.83 -24.98 -7.31
N THR A 342 12.86 -24.31 -6.17
CA THR A 342 12.96 -24.91 -4.84
C THR A 342 12.02 -24.16 -3.90
N GLU A 343 11.23 -24.91 -3.14
CA GLU A 343 10.40 -24.36 -2.07
C GLU A 343 11.30 -23.98 -0.89
N VAL A 344 11.16 -22.75 -0.39
CA VAL A 344 11.88 -22.21 0.77
C VAL A 344 10.89 -21.64 1.77
N ASP A 345 11.27 -21.65 3.05
CA ASP A 345 10.62 -20.84 4.07
C ASP A 345 11.13 -19.39 3.99
N ILE A 346 10.23 -18.41 4.02
CA ILE A 346 10.56 -16.99 3.88
C ILE A 346 11.22 -16.43 5.15
N TYR A 347 10.83 -16.92 6.32
CA TYR A 347 11.38 -16.47 7.59
C TYR A 347 12.83 -16.93 7.77
N GLU A 348 13.16 -18.17 7.36
CA GLU A 348 14.55 -18.64 7.26
C GLU A 348 15.30 -17.87 6.15
N ALA A 349 14.75 -17.82 4.93
CA ALA A 349 15.51 -17.37 3.76
C ALA A 349 15.78 -15.85 3.70
N VAL A 350 14.83 -15.02 4.16
CA VAL A 350 14.95 -13.55 4.13
C VAL A 350 15.48 -13.00 5.46
N PHE A 351 15.06 -13.59 6.59
CA PHE A 351 15.32 -13.04 7.92
C PHE A 351 16.23 -13.92 8.80
N ALA A 352 16.67 -15.09 8.34
CA ALA A 352 17.52 -16.03 9.08
C ALA A 352 16.98 -16.38 10.48
N ASP A 353 15.66 -16.60 10.56
CA ASP A 353 14.89 -16.88 11.79
C ASP A 353 14.96 -15.75 12.86
N VAL A 354 15.40 -14.55 12.49
CA VAL A 354 15.53 -13.40 13.41
C VAL A 354 14.20 -12.66 13.51
N ASN A 355 13.51 -12.79 14.65
CA ASN A 355 12.28 -12.05 14.92
C ASN A 355 12.57 -10.56 15.12
N ALA A 356 11.62 -9.71 14.75
CA ALA A 356 11.53 -8.31 15.15
C ALA A 356 10.09 -8.03 15.59
N THR A 357 9.95 -7.25 16.67
CA THR A 357 8.66 -6.90 17.25
C THR A 357 8.59 -5.41 17.49
N ALA A 358 7.52 -4.76 17.07
CA ALA A 358 7.31 -3.33 17.27
C ALA A 358 5.82 -3.04 17.48
N SER A 359 5.50 -1.96 18.19
CA SER A 359 4.10 -1.60 18.49
C SER A 359 3.92 -0.13 18.79
N GLY A 360 2.73 0.39 18.52
CA GLY A 360 2.25 1.69 18.98
C GLY A 360 2.93 2.90 18.34
N SER A 361 3.53 2.72 17.15
CA SER A 361 4.29 3.76 16.46
C SER A 361 4.29 3.62 14.94
N LEU A 362 4.57 4.72 14.25
CA LEU A 362 4.88 4.75 12.83
C LEU A 362 6.13 3.89 12.52
N ASP A 363 7.13 3.82 13.41
CA ASP A 363 8.28 2.94 13.22
C ASP A 363 7.87 1.46 13.22
N ALA A 364 6.83 1.06 13.97
CA ALA A 364 6.28 -0.29 13.91
C ALA A 364 5.63 -0.59 12.56
N PHE A 365 4.86 0.36 12.02
CA PHE A 365 4.30 0.27 10.67
C PHE A 365 5.39 0.26 9.59
N THR A 366 6.44 1.05 9.78
CA THR A 366 7.62 1.12 8.91
C THR A 366 8.35 -0.23 8.89
N GLN A 367 8.57 -0.85 10.05
CA GLN A 367 9.19 -2.18 10.14
C GLN A 367 8.38 -3.24 9.38
N ALA A 368 7.05 -3.21 9.48
CA ALA A 368 6.18 -4.12 8.75
C ALA A 368 6.27 -3.93 7.22
N ALA A 369 6.29 -2.67 6.77
CA ALA A 369 6.41 -2.33 5.35
C ALA A 369 7.82 -2.63 4.80
N ASP A 370 8.89 -2.37 5.55
CA ASP A 370 10.26 -2.68 5.12
C ASP A 370 10.52 -4.19 5.06
N ASP A 371 9.99 -4.96 6.01
CA ASP A 371 10.09 -6.43 5.98
C ASP A 371 9.31 -7.00 4.79
N ALA A 372 8.10 -6.50 4.50
CA ALA A 372 7.37 -6.88 3.29
C ALA A 372 8.15 -6.50 2.01
N ARG A 373 8.82 -5.34 1.98
CA ARG A 373 9.68 -4.91 0.85
C ARG A 373 10.86 -5.86 0.67
N LEU A 374 11.51 -6.31 1.76
CA LEU A 374 12.61 -7.29 1.70
C LEU A 374 12.15 -8.62 1.12
N VAL A 375 10.94 -9.10 1.46
CA VAL A 375 10.36 -10.30 0.84
C VAL A 375 10.05 -10.08 -0.63
N ILE A 376 9.51 -8.91 -1.03
CA ILE A 376 9.29 -8.57 -2.45
C ILE A 376 10.62 -8.57 -3.23
N ASP A 377 11.68 -7.95 -2.70
CA ASP A 377 12.98 -7.89 -3.37
C ASP A 377 13.57 -9.30 -3.54
N TYR A 378 13.52 -10.13 -2.48
CA TYR A 378 13.93 -11.53 -2.52
C TYR A 378 13.15 -12.35 -3.57
N LEU A 379 11.82 -12.27 -3.59
CA LEU A 379 10.97 -12.97 -4.56
C LEU A 379 11.25 -12.53 -6.01
N HIS A 380 11.64 -11.27 -6.22
CA HIS A 380 11.94 -10.74 -7.55
C HIS A 380 13.36 -11.11 -8.02
N GLU A 381 14.37 -11.10 -7.14
CA GLU A 381 15.75 -11.50 -7.48
C GLU A 381 15.82 -13.01 -7.82
N TYR A 382 15.10 -13.85 -7.08
CA TYR A 382 15.08 -15.31 -7.28
C TYR A 382 13.83 -15.82 -8.03
N ALA A 383 13.16 -14.95 -8.80
CA ALA A 383 11.94 -15.29 -9.52
C ALA A 383 12.12 -16.47 -10.49
N VAL A 384 11.15 -17.38 -10.54
CA VAL A 384 11.11 -18.47 -11.54
C VAL A 384 10.59 -17.90 -12.87
N PRO A 385 11.34 -17.98 -13.99
CA PRO A 385 10.87 -17.51 -15.28
C PRO A 385 9.62 -18.26 -15.73
N VAL A 386 8.55 -17.52 -16.04
CA VAL A 386 7.38 -18.08 -16.70
C VAL A 386 7.76 -18.60 -18.10
N SER A 387 7.38 -19.83 -18.41
CA SER A 387 7.55 -20.39 -19.75
C SER A 387 6.64 -19.66 -20.74
N GLN A 388 7.25 -18.98 -21.71
CA GLN A 388 6.58 -18.34 -22.86
C GLN A 388 5.97 -19.36 -23.82
#